data_AF-A0A3D4VVY8-F1
#
_entry.id   AF-A0A3D4VVY8-F1
#
_cell.length_a   1.000
_cell.length_b   1.000
_cell.length_c   1.000
_cell.angle_alpha   90.00
_cell.angle_beta   90.00
_cell.angle_gamma   90.00
#
_symmetry.space_group_name_H-M   'P 1'
#
loop_
_entity.id
_entity.type
_entity.pdbx_description
1 polymer ?
#
loop_
_entity_poly.entity_id
_entity_poly.type
_entity_poly.pdbx_seq_one_letter_code
_entity_poly.pdbx_strand_id
1 'polypeptide(L)' 'MEKEYLEINLPAYLQEDIDNLVEGRKLNLSLRLDALYNEVQSSINIAMYGGQIDEEQANYLRDKYLH' A
#
# COMPACT_ATOMS: atom_id res chain seq x y z
N MET A 1 -13.84 -11.07 10.39
CA MET A 1 -12.37 -11.23 10.41
C MET A 1 -11.83 -10.25 9.42
N GLU A 2 -11.09 -9.25 9.89
CA GLU A 2 -10.33 -8.41 8.97
C GLU A 2 -9.32 -9.31 8.25
N LYS A 3 -9.20 -9.16 6.93
CA LYS A 3 -8.32 -9.98 6.09
C LYS A 3 -6.84 -9.60 6.27
N GLU A 4 -6.39 -9.39 7.50
CA GLU A 4 -5.02 -8.98 7.86
C GLU A 4 -3.95 -9.92 7.30
N TYR A 5 -4.30 -11.19 7.06
CA TYR A 5 -3.42 -12.15 6.37
C TYR A 5 -3.03 -11.71 4.96
N LEU A 6 -3.71 -10.74 4.34
CA LEU A 6 -3.34 -10.19 3.03
C LEU A 6 -2.20 -9.15 3.11
N GLU A 7 -1.80 -8.75 4.32
CA GLU A 7 -0.70 -7.78 4.57
C GLU A 7 0.63 -8.46 4.88
N ILE A 8 0.67 -9.79 4.87
CA ILE A 8 1.89 -10.55 5.14
C ILE A 8 2.62 -10.84 3.83
N ASN A 9 3.95 -11.00 3.91
CA ASN A 9 4.82 -11.33 2.76
C ASN A 9 4.77 -10.30 1.62
N LEU A 10 4.47 -9.04 1.91
CA LEU A 10 4.60 -7.98 0.92
C LEU A 10 6.07 -7.79 0.52
N PRO A 11 6.34 -7.43 -0.75
CA PRO A 11 7.67 -6.95 -1.13
C PRO A 11 8.09 -5.77 -0.26
N ALA A 12 9.37 -5.71 0.11
CA ALA A 12 9.88 -4.71 1.04
C ALA A 12 9.56 -3.26 0.61
N TYR A 13 9.65 -2.96 -0.68
CA TYR A 13 9.32 -1.64 -1.22
C TYR A 13 7.84 -1.27 -1.02
N LEU A 14 6.93 -2.24 -1.19
CA LEU A 14 5.49 -2.00 -1.02
C LEU A 14 5.16 -1.78 0.46
N GLN A 15 5.78 -2.54 1.35
CA GLN A 15 5.63 -2.33 2.80
C GLN A 15 6.16 -0.94 3.20
N GLU A 16 7.32 -0.54 2.69
CA GLU A 16 7.92 0.77 2.97
C GLU A 16 7.01 1.93 2.52
N ASP A 17 6.44 1.86 1.32
CA ASP A 17 5.52 2.89 0.81
C ASP A 17 4.23 2.97 1.65
N ILE A 18 3.69 1.82 2.07
CA ILE A 18 2.53 1.76 2.97
C ILE A 18 2.86 2.41 4.32
N ASP A 19 4.01 2.07 4.91
CA ASP A 19 4.45 2.63 6.18
C ASP A 19 4.65 4.15 6.08
N ASN A 20 5.21 4.63 4.98
CA ASN A 20 5.38 6.05 4.69
C ASN A 20 4.03 6.78 4.57
N LEU A 21 3.04 6.18 3.89
CA LEU A 21 1.69 6.75 3.81
C LEU A 21 1.02 6.81 5.19
N VAL A 22 1.12 5.74 5.98
CA VAL A 22 0.55 5.66 7.33
C VAL A 22 1.18 6.70 8.25
N GLU A 23 2.50 6.85 8.21
CA GLU A 23 3.21 7.87 8.99
C GLU A 23 2.91 9.28 8.51
N GLY A 24 2.83 9.50 7.19
CA GLY A 24 2.44 10.78 6.61
C GLY A 24 1.06 11.24 7.05
N ARG A 25 0.10 10.32 7.18
CA ARG A 25 -1.24 10.58 7.75
C ARG A 25 -1.15 10.96 9.23
N LYS A 26 -0.41 10.20 10.05
CA LYS A 26 -0.23 10.49 11.49
C LYS A 26 0.37 11.87 11.72
N LEU A 27 1.33 12.27 10.88
CA LEU A 27 2.01 13.56 10.96
C LEU A 27 1.25 14.71 10.26
N ASN A 28 0.08 14.44 9.67
CA ASN A 28 -0.72 15.41 8.91
C ASN A 28 0.08 16.12 7.79
N LEU A 29 0.91 15.38 7.05
CA LEU A 29 1.72 15.90 5.94
C LEU A 29 0.88 16.16 4.68
N SER A 30 -0.14 17.01 4.77
CA SER A 30 -1.15 17.23 3.73
C SER A 30 -0.57 17.54 2.34
N LEU A 31 0.53 18.29 2.26
CA LEU A 31 1.20 18.61 0.99
C LEU A 31 1.95 17.43 0.34
N ARG A 32 2.16 16.34 1.08
CA ARG A 32 2.88 15.13 0.62
C ARG A 32 1.98 13.91 0.47
N LEU A 33 0.75 13.94 1.02
CA LEU A 33 -0.13 12.77 0.97
C LEU A 33 -0.38 12.34 -0.48
N ASP A 34 -0.71 13.26 -1.39
CA ASP A 34 -0.96 12.91 -2.80
C ASP A 34 0.20 12.13 -3.45
N ALA A 35 1.45 12.48 -3.12
CA ALA A 35 2.62 11.76 -3.60
C ALA A 35 2.71 10.36 -2.97
N LEU A 36 2.52 10.24 -1.66
CA LEU A 36 2.53 8.97 -0.93
C LEU A 36 1.42 8.01 -1.41
N TYR A 37 0.23 8.54 -1.72
CA TYR A 37 -0.86 7.77 -2.33
C TYR A 37 -0.46 7.21 -3.70
N ASN A 38 0.19 8.03 -4.54
CA ASN A 38 0.67 7.61 -5.86
C ASN A 38 1.79 6.56 -5.77
N GLU A 39 2.68 6.67 -4.78
CA GLU A 39 3.75 5.70 -4.50
C GLU A 39 3.13 4.34 -4.13
N VAL A 40 2.23 4.30 -3.14
CA VAL A 40 1.53 3.06 -2.75
C VAL A 40 0.75 2.45 -3.92
N GLN A 41 -0.02 3.25 -4.66
CA GLN A 41 -0.77 2.77 -5.83
C GLN A 41 0.14 2.18 -6.91
N SER A 42 1.30 2.78 -7.15
CA SER A 42 2.29 2.30 -8.12
C SER A 42 2.95 1.02 -7.64
N SER A 43 3.35 0.94 -6.37
CA SER A 43 3.96 -0.24 -5.78
C SER A 43 3.02 -1.44 -5.73
N ILE A 44 1.72 -1.23 -5.45
CA ILE A 44 0.70 -2.29 -5.56
C ILE A 44 0.64 -2.81 -7.00
N ASN A 45 0.64 -1.93 -7.99
CA ASN A 45 0.59 -2.33 -9.39
C ASN A 45 1.85 -3.11 -9.81
N ILE A 46 3.04 -2.64 -9.43
CA ILE A 46 4.31 -3.31 -9.72
C ILE A 46 4.34 -4.69 -9.07
N ALA A 47 3.95 -4.82 -7.79
CA ALA A 47 3.92 -6.09 -7.09
C ALA A 47 2.95 -7.09 -7.74
N MET A 48 1.76 -6.63 -8.13
CA MET A 48 0.73 -7.46 -8.76
C MET A 48 1.16 -7.92 -10.15
N TYR A 49 1.60 -7.00 -11.03
CA TYR A 49 2.06 -7.36 -12.38
C TYR A 49 3.38 -8.15 -12.38
N GLY A 50 4.20 -7.97 -11.34
CA GLY A 50 5.40 -8.77 -11.10
C GLY A 50 5.14 -10.15 -10.49
N GLY A 51 3.88 -10.48 -10.15
CA GLY A 51 3.50 -11.76 -9.55
C GLY A 51 3.99 -11.94 -8.10
N GLN A 52 4.30 -10.86 -7.41
CA GLN A 52 4.75 -10.89 -6.01
C GLN A 52 3.58 -10.88 -5.01
N ILE A 53 2.42 -10.38 -5.45
CA ILE A 53 1.13 -10.47 -4.75
C ILE A 53 0.05 -10.83 -5.78
N ASP A 54 -1.06 -11.39 -5.33
CA ASP A 54 -2.20 -11.68 -6.19
C ASP A 54 -3.21 -10.52 -6.24
N GLU A 55 -4.27 -10.69 -7.05
CA GLU A 55 -5.33 -9.69 -7.20
C GLU A 55 -6.13 -9.48 -5.91
N GLU A 56 -6.29 -10.50 -5.06
CA GLU A 56 -6.99 -10.36 -3.78
C GLU A 56 -6.20 -9.46 -2.83
N GLN A 57 -4.88 -9.71 -2.68
CA GLN A 57 -3.99 -8.86 -1.91
C GLN A 57 -3.97 -7.44 -2.46
N ALA A 58 -3.83 -7.27 -3.78
CA ALA A 58 -3.79 -5.95 -4.40
C ALA A 58 -5.08 -5.16 -4.14
N ASN A 59 -6.25 -5.78 -4.27
CA ASN A 59 -7.53 -5.12 -4.03
C ASN A 59 -7.72 -4.77 -2.56
N TYR A 60 -7.39 -5.68 -1.65
CA TYR A 60 -7.44 -5.42 -0.21
C TYR A 60 -6.55 -4.22 0.19
N LEU A 61 -5.32 -4.15 -0.33
CA LEU A 61 -4.41 -3.06 -0.02
C LEU A 61 -4.93 -1.71 -0.55
N ARG A 62 -5.55 -1.68 -1.74
CA ARG A 62 -6.17 -0.46 -2.26
C ARG A 62 -7.35 -0.02 -1.39
N ASP A 63 -8.23 -0.95 -1.02
CA ASP A 63 -9.38 -0.67 -0.15
C ASP A 63 -8.97 -0.15 1.23
N LYS A 64 -7.90 -0.71 1.81
CA LYS A 64 -7.45 -0.33 3.15
C LYS A 64 -6.65 0.97 3.18
N TYR A 65 -5.78 1.17 2.19
CA TYR A 65 -4.81 2.26 2.23
C TYR A 65 -5.15 3.43 1.31
N LEU A 66 -5.94 3.25 0.26
CA LEU A 66 -6.19 4.30 -0.75
C LEU A 66 -7.64 4.80 -0.79
N HIS A 67 -8.56 4.15 -0.07
CA HIS A 67 -9.99 4.52 0.03
C HIS A 67 -10.38 5.12 1.38
#